data_AF-A0A6J6IKN4-F1
#
_entry.id   AF-A0A6J6IKN4-F1
#
_cell.length_a   1.000
_cell.length_b   1.000
_cell.length_c   1.000
_cell.angle_alpha   90.00
_cell.angle_beta   90.00
_cell.angle_gamma   90.00
#
_symmetry.space_group_name_H-M   'P 1'
#
loop_
_entity.id
_entity.type
_entity.pdbx_description
1 polymer ?
#
loop_
_entity_poly.entity_id
_entity_poly.type
_entity_poly.pdbx_seq_one_letter_code
_entity_poly.pdbx_strand_id
1 'polypeptide(L)' 'MPATSHPLPLKNIFRSDVVIPSLTPEEALSGAPASEEQRFRVPQILGEEA' A
#
# COMPACT_ATOMS: atom_id res chain seq x y z
N MET A 1 31.82 -17.36 -2.90
CA MET A 1 30.38 -17.67 -3.02
C MET A 1 29.71 -16.49 -3.71
N PRO A 2 28.81 -16.70 -4.69
CA PRO A 2 28.03 -15.60 -5.26
C PRO A 2 27.21 -14.91 -4.16
N ALA A 3 26.94 -13.61 -4.32
CA ALA A 3 26.11 -12.87 -3.38
C ALA A 3 24.72 -13.52 -3.30
N THR A 4 24.30 -13.88 -2.09
CA THR A 4 22.97 -14.45 -1.84
C THR A 4 22.01 -13.32 -1.53
N SER A 5 20.98 -13.12 -2.35
CA SER A 5 19.93 -12.11 -2.09
C SER A 5 19.09 -12.45 -0.86
N HIS A 6 18.92 -13.75 -0.56
CA HIS A 6 18.15 -14.25 0.58
C HIS A 6 18.84 -15.50 1.17
N PRO A 7 18.79 -15.70 2.48
CA PRO A 7 19.41 -16.86 3.14
C PRO A 7 18.58 -18.15 3.03
N LEU A 8 17.30 -18.04 2.65
CA LEU A 8 16.37 -19.18 2.54
C LEU A 8 16.13 -19.57 1.07
N PRO A 9 16.03 -20.87 0.75
CA PRO A 9 15.78 -21.35 -0.62
C PRO A 9 14.27 -21.26 -0.96
N LEU A 10 13.74 -20.04 -1.03
CA LEU A 10 12.33 -19.79 -1.36
C LEU A 10 12.09 -19.94 -2.87
N LYS A 11 10.98 -20.57 -3.26
CA LYS A 11 10.57 -20.72 -4.66
C LYS A 11 9.07 -20.56 -4.79
N ASN A 12 8.62 -19.66 -5.65
CA ASN A 12 7.23 -19.53 -6.12
C ASN A 12 6.19 -19.60 -4.99
N ILE A 13 6.34 -18.75 -3.98
CA ILE A 13 5.38 -18.67 -2.87
C ILE A 13 4.20 -17.82 -3.34
N PHE A 14 3.03 -18.45 -3.49
CA PHE A 14 1.78 -17.80 -3.90
C PHE A 14 0.82 -17.64 -2.72
N ARG A 15 -0.04 -16.63 -2.81
CA ARG A 15 -1.21 -16.44 -1.95
C ARG A 15 -2.44 -17.02 -2.66
N SER A 16 -3.31 -17.72 -1.92
CA SER A 16 -4.61 -18.16 -2.42
C SER A 16 -5.49 -16.96 -2.78
N ASP A 17 -6.23 -17.05 -3.88
CA ASP A 17 -7.14 -15.99 -4.32
C ASP A 17 -8.48 -16.05 -3.57
N VAL A 18 -8.44 -15.64 -2.31
CA VAL A 18 -9.60 -15.59 -1.41
C VAL A 18 -9.81 -14.15 -0.95
N VAL A 19 -11.05 -13.68 -1.03
CA VAL A 19 -11.45 -12.35 -0.52
C VAL A 19 -11.43 -12.39 1.01
N ILE A 20 -10.80 -11.39 1.62
CA ILE A 20 -10.77 -11.18 3.07
C ILE A 20 -11.29 -9.76 3.39
N PRO A 21 -11.86 -9.54 4.58
CA PRO A 21 -12.27 -8.20 5.00
C PRO A 21 -11.11 -7.21 4.91
N SER A 22 -11.38 -6.03 4.35
CA SER A 22 -10.43 -4.91 4.37
C SER A 22 -10.51 -4.17 5.70
N LEU A 23 -9.51 -3.31 5.95
CA LEU A 23 -9.56 -2.35 7.05
C LEU A 23 -10.76 -1.42 6.92
N THR A 24 -11.25 -0.89 8.04
CA THR A 24 -12.22 0.21 7.98
C THR A 24 -11.53 1.49 7.48
N PRO A 25 -12.30 2.46 6.95
CA PRO A 25 -11.74 3.76 6.55
C PRO A 25 -10.96 4.44 7.68
N GLU A 26 -11.45 4.36 8.92
CA GLU A 26 -10.81 4.94 10.10
C GLU A 26 -9.46 4.27 10.40
N GLU A 27 -9.40 2.94 10.32
CA GLU A 27 -8.16 2.18 10.51
C GLU A 27 -7.13 2.52 9.42
N ALA A 28 -7.57 2.59 8.17
CA ALA A 28 -6.73 2.93 7.02
C ALA A 28 -6.18 4.36 7.09
N LEU A 29 -6.95 5.31 7.64
CA LEU A 29 -6.57 6.72 7.76
C LEU A 29 -5.91 7.09 9.09
N SER A 30 -5.79 6.14 10.02
CA SER A 30 -5.26 6.38 11.38
C SER A 30 -3.86 7.02 11.42
N GLY A 31 -3.05 6.79 10.40
CA GLY A 31 -1.71 7.38 10.24
C GLY A 31 -1.60 8.45 9.16
N ALA A 32 -2.72 8.90 8.57
CA ALA A 32 -2.70 9.87 7.48
C ALA A 32 -2.21 11.25 7.98
N PRO A 33 -1.16 11.86 7.40
CA PRO A 33 -0.73 13.21 7.78
C PRO A 33 -1.80 14.28 7.53
N ALA A 34 -2.65 14.07 6.52
CA ALA A 34 -3.83 14.86 6.25
C ALA A 34 -4.89 13.97 5.58
N SER A 35 -6.13 14.09 6.03
CA SER A 35 -7.28 13.37 5.47
C SER A 35 -8.48 14.28 5.37
N GLU A 36 -9.29 14.10 4.33
CA GLU A 36 -10.51 14.85 4.09
C GLU A 36 -11.55 13.95 3.43
N GLU A 37 -12.79 13.98 3.90
CA GLU A 37 -13.91 13.17 3.36
C GLU A 37 -13.56 11.69 3.15
N GLN A 38 -12.97 11.05 4.18
CA GLN A 38 -12.55 9.64 4.14
C GLN A 38 -11.51 9.33 3.05
N ARG A 39 -10.64 10.29 2.72
CA ARG A 39 -9.56 10.15 1.73
C ARG A 39 -8.25 10.74 2.25
N PHE A 40 -7.13 10.28 1.71
CA PHE A 40 -5.83 10.93 1.91
C PHE A 40 -5.79 12.26 1.15
N ARG A 41 -5.38 13.34 1.81
CA ARG A 41 -5.24 14.65 1.19
C ARG A 41 -3.80 14.87 0.76
N VAL A 42 -3.59 15.21 -0.51
CA VAL A 42 -2.26 15.50 -1.09
C VAL A 42 -2.27 16.81 -1.88
N PRO A 43 -1.15 17.55 -1.95
CA PRO A 43 -1.00 18.67 -2.88
C PRO A 43 -1.08 18.18 -4.34
N GLN A 44 -1.79 18.91 -5.18
CA GLN A 44 -1.79 18.67 -6.62
C GLN A 44 -0.44 19.08 -7.23
N ILE A 45 0.19 18.20 -8.01
CA ILE A 45 1.56 18.41 -8.53
C ILE A 45 1.56 19.13 -9.89
N LEU A 46 0.53 18.93 -10.72
CA LEU A 46 0.35 19.60 -12.01
C LEU A 46 -1.09 20.11 -12.10
N GLY A 47 -1.27 21.42 -12.32
CA GLY A 47 -2.56 22.04 -12.58
C GLY A 47 -2.82 22.11 -14.08
N GLU A 48 -4.03 21.77 -14.53
CA GLU A 48 -4.48 22.08 -15.88
C GLU A 48 -4.47 23.60 -16.06
N GLU A 49 -3.81 24.10 -17.11
CA GLU A 49 -4.07 25.45 -17.61
C GLU A 49 -5.52 25.45 -18.11
N ALA A 50 -6.36 26.25 -17.45
CA ALA A 50 -7.78 26.39 -17.76
C ALA A 50 -8.04 26.96 -19.17
#